data_AF-A0A930WQ97-F1
#
_entry.id   AF-A0A930WQ97-F1
#
_cell.length_a   1.000
_cell.length_b   1.000
_cell.length_c   1.000
_cell.angle_alpha   90.00
_cell.angle_beta   90.00
_cell.angle_gamma   90.00
#
_symmetry.space_group_name_H-M   'P 1'
#
loop_
_entity.id
_entity.type
_entity.pdbx_description
1 polymer ?
#
loop_
_entity_poly.entity_id
_entity_poly.type
_entity_poly.pdbx_seq_one_letter_code
_entity_poly.pdbx_strand_id
1 'polypeptide(L)'
;ETIPLVSEVGKTVCHGDLDRRNFMLSEDEKLYLVDWEMVRLADPVSDLTMILTQYIPVHQWGEWLDMYGLQLSTNIYQRIEWYALMNCLNYIKKSHFEGRYLEMNEKILLVKSIYNNRIGKPTEE
;
A
#
# COMPACT_ATOMS: atom_id res chain seq x y z
N GLU A 1 -8.07 -7.44 16.00
CA GLU A 1 -6.98 -6.48 16.28
C GLU A 1 -5.85 -6.70 15.28
N THR A 2 -5.36 -5.67 14.60
CA THR A 2 -4.26 -5.79 13.59
C THR A 2 -2.91 -5.26 14.09
N ILE A 3 -2.89 -4.57 15.23
CA ILE A 3 -1.67 -3.93 15.76
C ILE A 3 -0.54 -4.94 16.04
N PRO A 4 -0.78 -6.09 16.71
CA PRO A 4 0.28 -7.08 16.95
C PRO A 4 0.90 -7.63 15.67
N LEU A 5 0.07 -7.81 14.62
CA LEU A 5 0.52 -8.33 13.32
C LEU A 5 1.51 -7.40 12.62
N VAL A 6 1.52 -6.11 12.95
CA VAL A 6 2.38 -5.10 12.35
C VAL A 6 3.59 -4.80 13.24
N SER A 7 3.41 -4.78 14.56
CA SER A 7 4.46 -4.38 15.50
C SER A 7 5.55 -5.43 15.73
N GLU A 8 5.23 -6.72 15.54
CA GLU A 8 6.11 -7.84 15.87
C GLU A 8 6.91 -8.37 14.68
N VAL A 9 6.84 -7.71 13.52
CA VAL A 9 7.52 -8.16 12.29
C VAL A 9 8.96 -7.64 12.24
N GLY A 10 9.85 -8.44 11.64
CA GLY A 10 11.20 -8.01 11.29
C GLY A 10 11.19 -6.72 10.46
N LYS A 11 11.96 -5.73 10.91
CA LYS A 11 12.03 -4.40 10.29
C LYS A 11 13.21 -4.34 9.32
N THR A 12 13.02 -3.64 8.21
CA THR A 12 14.07 -3.34 7.23
C THR A 12 14.03 -1.85 6.86
N VAL A 13 15.00 -1.41 6.06
CA VAL A 13 14.99 -0.07 5.47
C VAL A 13 13.88 -0.01 4.43
N CYS A 14 12.90 0.85 4.67
CA CYS A 14 11.81 1.17 3.75
C CYS A 14 11.96 2.62 3.29
N HIS A 15 11.71 2.85 2.00
CA HIS A 15 11.75 4.17 1.35
C HIS A 15 10.74 5.13 1.97
N GLY A 16 9.53 4.64 2.23
CA GLY A 16 8.52 5.36 2.99
C GLY A 16 7.68 6.38 2.22
N ASP A 17 8.03 6.67 0.97
CA ASP A 17 7.21 7.40 -0.01
C ASP A 17 7.42 6.83 -1.43
N LEU A 18 6.93 5.61 -1.68
CA LEU A 18 7.07 4.98 -3.00
C LEU A 18 6.05 5.52 -4.00
N ASP A 19 6.51 6.35 -4.92
CA ASP A 19 5.75 6.87 -6.05
C ASP A 19 6.55 6.71 -7.35
N ARG A 20 5.88 6.48 -8.48
CA ARG A 20 6.49 6.37 -9.81
C ARG A 20 7.41 7.53 -10.16
N ARG A 21 7.18 8.72 -9.59
CA ARG A 21 8.02 9.92 -9.76
C ARG A 21 9.41 9.78 -9.11
N ASN A 22 9.52 8.89 -8.13
CA ASN A 22 10.76 8.58 -7.42
C ASN A 22 11.56 7.48 -8.11
N PHE A 23 11.04 6.88 -9.19
CA PHE A 23 11.76 5.93 -10.03
C PHE A 23 12.36 6.63 -11.24
N MET A 24 13.67 6.46 -11.45
CA MET A 24 14.38 6.96 -12.62
C MET A 24 14.96 5.79 -13.42
N LEU A 25 14.63 5.72 -14.71
CA LEU A 25 15.21 4.76 -15.64
C LEU A 25 16.34 5.45 -16.41
N SER A 26 17.55 4.91 -16.31
CA SER A 26 18.69 5.40 -17.10
C SER A 26 18.68 4.87 -18.53
N GLU A 27 19.52 5.46 -19.39
CA GLU A 27 19.71 5.02 -20.77
C GLU A 27 20.26 3.59 -20.88
N ASP A 28 20.98 3.10 -19.86
CA ASP A 28 21.48 1.73 -19.76
C ASP A 28 20.48 0.77 -19.06
N GLU A 29 19.19 1.08 -19.11
CA GLU A 29 18.07 0.28 -18.58
C GLU A 29 18.15 -0.03 -17.07
N LYS A 30 18.87 0.78 -16.29
CA LYS A 30 18.93 0.64 -14.83
C LYS A 30 17.86 1.48 -14.17
N LEU A 31 17.12 0.86 -13.26
CA LEU A 31 16.11 1.51 -12.45
C LEU A 31 16.70 1.98 -11.12
N TYR A 32 16.61 3.27 -10.86
CA TYR A 32 17.05 3.91 -9.62
C TYR A 32 15.84 4.39 -8.82
N LEU A 33 15.92 4.27 -7.50
CA LEU A 33 14.98 4.87 -6.57
C LEU A 33 15.65 6.05 -5.87
N VAL A 34 15.03 7.22 -5.94
CA VAL A 34 15.53 8.48 -5.37
C VAL A 34 14.54 9.05 -4.35
N ASP A 35 14.95 10.14 -3.69
CA ASP A 35 14.14 10.87 -2.71
C ASP A 35 13.90 10.11 -1.38
N TRP A 36 15.00 9.71 -0.75
CA TRP A 36 15.04 8.93 0.48
C TRP A 36 14.74 9.73 1.76
N GLU A 37 14.11 10.90 1.67
CA GLU A 37 13.85 11.74 2.85
C GLU A 37 12.86 11.12 3.85
N MET A 38 11.96 10.24 3.37
CA MET A 38 10.95 9.54 4.18
C MET A 38 11.42 8.16 4.68
N VAL A 39 12.72 7.87 4.53
CA VAL A 39 13.31 6.57 4.87
C VAL A 39 13.12 6.22 6.34
N ARG A 40 12.78 4.95 6.61
CA ARG A 40 12.50 4.48 7.98
C ARG A 40 12.77 2.98 8.13
N LEU A 41 13.08 2.56 9.36
CA LEU A 41 13.08 1.13 9.72
C LEU A 41 11.64 0.68 9.99
N ALA A 42 11.07 -0.06 9.06
CA ALA A 42 9.67 -0.45 9.10
C ALA A 42 9.44 -1.85 8.52
N ASP A 43 8.18 -2.26 8.57
CA ASP A 43 7.71 -3.43 7.85
C ASP A 43 7.89 -3.25 6.33
N PRO A 44 8.57 -4.17 5.60
CA PRO A 44 8.70 -4.10 4.14
C PRO A 44 7.36 -4.11 3.38
N VAL A 45 6.32 -4.71 3.95
CA VAL A 45 4.97 -4.74 3.35
C VAL A 45 4.38 -3.32 3.26
N SER A 46 4.83 -2.39 4.10
CA SER A 46 4.36 -0.99 4.05
C SER A 46 4.66 -0.32 2.71
N ASP A 47 5.89 -0.47 2.21
CA ASP A 47 6.32 0.05 0.91
C ASP A 47 5.64 -0.70 -0.25
N LEU A 48 5.57 -2.03 -0.16
CA LEU A 48 4.87 -2.85 -1.15
C LEU A 48 3.40 -2.43 -1.33
N THR A 49 2.73 -2.11 -0.22
CA THR A 49 1.34 -1.68 -0.23
C THR A 49 1.15 -0.31 -0.87
N MET A 50 2.16 0.58 -0.83
CA MET A 50 2.10 1.86 -1.55
C MET A 50 2.01 1.62 -3.06
N ILE A 51 2.83 0.72 -3.60
CA ILE A 51 2.78 0.33 -5.02
C ILE A 51 1.41 -0.28 -5.37
N LEU A 52 0.94 -1.24 -4.58
CA LEU A 52 -0.35 -1.90 -4.80
C LEU A 52 -1.50 -0.89 -4.84
N THR A 53 -1.60 -0.01 -3.84
CA THR A 53 -2.70 0.95 -3.71
C THR A 53 -2.69 2.08 -4.74
N GLN A 54 -1.52 2.37 -5.34
CA GLN A 54 -1.38 3.45 -6.32
C GLN A 54 -1.52 2.95 -7.75
N TYR A 55 -1.08 1.74 -8.06
CA TYR A 55 -0.87 1.32 -9.45
C TYR A 55 -1.58 0.03 -9.84
N ILE A 56 -2.00 -0.81 -8.87
CA ILE A 56 -2.53 -2.14 -9.16
C ILE A 56 -4.01 -2.23 -8.76
N PRO A 57 -4.93 -2.62 -9.67
CA PRO A 57 -6.31 -2.88 -9.31
C PRO A 57 -6.42 -3.95 -8.22
N VAL A 58 -7.31 -3.77 -7.23
CA VAL A 58 -7.45 -4.68 -6.06
C VAL A 58 -7.62 -6.16 -6.46
N HIS A 59 -8.39 -6.42 -7.51
CA HIS A 59 -8.64 -7.78 -7.99
C HIS A 59 -7.38 -8.47 -8.59
N GLN A 60 -6.33 -7.70 -8.90
CA GLN A 60 -5.05 -8.20 -9.42
C GLN A 60 -3.96 -8.29 -8.34
N TRP A 61 -4.23 -7.88 -7.10
CA TRP A 61 -3.20 -7.88 -6.05
C TRP A 61 -2.64 -9.29 -5.79
N GLY A 62 -3.48 -10.32 -5.80
CA GLY A 62 -3.04 -11.69 -5.62
C GLY A 62 -2.05 -12.14 -6.68
N GLU A 63 -2.39 -11.95 -7.96
CA GLU A 63 -1.54 -12.28 -9.11
C GLU A 63 -0.23 -11.48 -9.09
N TRP A 64 -0.33 -10.17 -8.85
CA TRP A 64 0.85 -9.30 -8.81
C TRP A 64 1.81 -9.68 -7.67
N LEU A 65 1.29 -10.04 -6.50
CA LEU A 65 2.09 -10.48 -5.36
C LEU A 65 2.78 -11.82 -5.62
N ASP A 66 2.11 -12.74 -6.33
CA ASP A 66 2.71 -14.00 -6.74
C ASP A 66 3.85 -13.77 -7.75
N MET A 67 3.66 -12.88 -8.74
CA MET A 67 4.72 -12.45 -9.66
C MET A 67 5.89 -11.77 -8.94
N TYR A 68 5.61 -10.99 -7.88
CA TYR A 68 6.64 -10.38 -7.03
C TYR A 68 7.41 -11.42 -6.20
N GLY A 69 6.90 -12.66 -6.09
CA GLY A 69 7.50 -13.74 -5.31
C GLY A 69 7.09 -13.74 -3.84
N LEU A 70 6.00 -13.04 -3.48
CA LEU A 70 5.46 -13.03 -2.12
C LEU A 70 4.25 -13.96 -2.01
N GLN A 71 4.42 -15.06 -1.28
CA GLN A 71 3.33 -15.98 -0.98
C GLN A 71 2.34 -15.34 0.00
N LEU A 72 1.09 -15.16 -0.44
CA LEU A 72 0.06 -14.46 0.31
C LEU A 72 -0.49 -15.34 1.45
N SER A 73 -0.01 -15.11 2.66
CA SER A 73 -0.60 -15.68 3.88
C SER A 73 -1.67 -14.75 4.47
N THR A 74 -2.53 -15.27 5.34
CA THR A 74 -3.53 -14.45 6.07
C THR A 74 -2.88 -13.29 6.83
N ASN A 75 -1.73 -13.53 7.47
CA ASN A 75 -0.98 -12.49 8.19
C ASN A 75 -0.52 -11.37 7.24
N ILE A 76 0.06 -11.73 6.09
CA ILE A 76 0.54 -10.76 5.09
C ILE A 76 -0.64 -9.96 4.53
N TYR A 77 -1.75 -10.64 4.20
CA TYR A 77 -2.95 -9.97 3.70
C TYR A 77 -3.51 -8.97 4.72
N GLN A 78 -3.59 -9.33 5.99
CA GLN A 78 -4.07 -8.41 7.05
C GLN A 78 -3.17 -7.17 7.20
N ARG A 79 -1.86 -7.32 6.98
CA ARG A 79 -0.91 -6.19 7.00
C ARG A 79 -1.06 -5.33 5.75
N ILE A 80 -1.18 -5.93 4.57
CA ILE A 80 -1.48 -5.22 3.31
C ILE A 80 -2.78 -4.42 3.47
N GLU A 81 -3.84 -5.06 3.99
CA GLU A 81 -5.11 -4.39 4.26
C GLU A 81 -4.91 -3.16 5.15
N TRP A 82 -4.19 -3.32 6.28
CA TRP A 82 -3.95 -2.23 7.22
C TRP A 82 -3.20 -1.06 6.58
N TYR A 83 -2.09 -1.34 5.90
CA TYR A 83 -1.31 -0.31 5.22
C TYR A 83 -2.08 0.31 4.08
N ALA A 84 -2.92 -0.45 3.39
CA ALA A 84 -3.70 0.05 2.26
C ALA A 84 -4.75 1.06 2.71
N LEU A 85 -5.44 0.76 3.81
CA LEU A 85 -6.39 1.69 4.43
C LEU A 85 -5.67 2.97 4.88
N MET A 86 -4.51 2.86 5.54
CA MET A 86 -3.73 4.02 5.97
C MET A 86 -3.26 4.88 4.78
N ASN A 87 -2.75 4.25 3.72
CA ASN A 87 -2.34 4.94 2.49
C ASN A 87 -3.52 5.68 1.86
N CYS A 88 -4.69 5.05 1.77
CA CYS A 88 -5.88 5.69 1.24
C CYS A 88 -6.32 6.88 2.10
N LEU A 89 -6.33 6.75 3.44
CA LEU A 89 -6.69 7.85 4.34
C LEU A 89 -5.73 9.05 4.20
N ASN A 90 -4.43 8.79 4.12
CA ASN A 90 -3.42 9.83 3.89
C ASN A 90 -3.62 10.51 2.53
N TYR A 91 -3.90 9.74 1.49
CA TYR A 91 -4.15 10.27 0.15
C TYR A 91 -5.44 11.09 0.07
N ILE A 92 -6.52 10.64 0.72
CA ILE A 92 -7.79 11.36 0.83
C ILE A 92 -7.56 12.71 1.52
N LYS A 93 -6.88 12.71 2.68
CA LYS A 93 -6.53 13.92 3.41
C LYS A 93 -5.75 14.90 2.51
N LYS A 94 -4.68 14.42 1.88
CA LYS A 94 -3.83 15.24 0.99
C LYS A 94 -4.63 15.83 -0.17
N SER A 95 -5.40 15.01 -0.87
CA SER A 95 -6.16 15.41 -2.06
C SER A 95 -7.29 16.38 -1.71
N HIS A 96 -7.92 16.24 -0.54
CA HIS A 96 -8.88 17.20 -0.03
C HIS A 96 -8.25 18.59 0.16
N PHE A 97 -7.08 18.67 0.81
CA PHE A 97 -6.38 19.94 1.01
C PHE A 97 -5.90 20.59 -0.28
N GLU A 98 -5.59 19.79 -1.30
CA GLU A 98 -5.11 20.26 -2.60
C GLU A 98 -6.24 20.46 -3.63
N GLY A 99 -7.51 20.29 -3.24
CA GLY A 99 -8.69 20.50 -4.10
C GLY A 99 -8.89 19.43 -5.19
N ARG A 100 -8.20 18.29 -5.11
CA ARG A 100 -8.26 17.17 -6.05
C ARG A 100 -9.37 16.17 -5.69
N TYR A 101 -10.61 16.58 -5.90
CA TYR A 101 -11.77 15.81 -5.44
C TYR A 101 -12.02 14.52 -6.23
N LEU A 102 -11.61 14.45 -7.49
CA LEU A 102 -11.77 13.23 -8.30
C LEU A 102 -10.91 12.10 -7.73
N GLU A 103 -9.62 12.36 -7.55
CA GLU A 103 -8.65 11.41 -7.01
C GLU A 103 -8.96 11.07 -5.53
N MET A 104 -9.48 12.05 -4.78
CA MET A 104 -10.00 11.80 -3.43
C MET A 104 -11.14 10.77 -3.46
N ASN A 105 -12.13 10.95 -4.34
CA ASN A 105 -13.29 10.06 -4.46
C ASN A 105 -12.87 8.65 -4.91
N GLU A 106 -11.90 8.53 -5.82
CA GLU A 106 -11.32 7.24 -6.20
C GLU A 106 -10.76 6.49 -5.00
N LYS A 107 -10.01 7.17 -4.11
CA LYS A 107 -9.51 6.53 -2.88
C LYS A 107 -10.60 6.21 -1.87
N ILE A 108 -11.67 7.00 -1.79
CA ILE A 108 -12.83 6.67 -0.95
C ILE A 108 -13.49 5.36 -1.44
N LEU A 109 -13.66 5.20 -2.76
CA LEU A 109 -14.19 3.96 -3.35
C LEU A 109 -13.25 2.79 -3.11
N LEU A 110 -11.93 3.01 -3.17
CA LEU A 110 -10.94 1.99 -2.84
C LEU A 110 -11.03 1.54 -1.37
N VAL A 111 -11.14 2.47 -0.42
CA VAL A 111 -11.38 2.14 1.01
C VAL A 111 -12.63 1.29 1.16
N LYS A 112 -13.73 1.67 0.51
CA LYS A 112 -14.98 0.89 0.54
C LYS A 112 -14.77 -0.52 -0.01
N SER A 113 -14.05 -0.67 -1.12
CA SER A 113 -13.73 -1.96 -1.72
C SER A 113 -12.90 -2.84 -0.78
N ILE A 114 -11.81 -2.30 -0.22
CA ILE A 114 -10.94 -3.04 0.71
C ILE A 114 -11.73 -3.48 1.94
N TYR A 115 -12.47 -2.55 2.56
CA TYR A 115 -13.24 -2.83 3.78
C TYR A 115 -14.34 -3.87 3.58
N ASN A 116 -15.02 -3.86 2.42
CA ASN A 116 -16.05 -4.85 2.11
C ASN A 116 -15.47 -6.25 1.88
N ASN A 117 -14.21 -6.35 1.45
CA ASN A 117 -13.49 -7.61 1.22
C ASN A 117 -12.60 -8.02 2.41
N ARG A 118 -12.85 -7.45 3.59
CA ARG A 118 -12.10 -7.73 4.81
C ARG A 118 -12.33 -9.15 5.31
N ILE A 119 -11.24 -9.87 5.58
CA ILE A 119 -11.30 -11.20 6.22
C ILE A 119 -11.82 -11.04 7.65
N GLY A 120 -12.88 -11.77 8.00
CA GLY A 120 -13.48 -11.73 9.34
C GLY A 120 -14.41 -10.54 9.59
N LYS A 121 -14.93 -9.89 8.55
CA LYS A 121 -16.05 -8.94 8.70
C LYS A 121 -17.22 -9.67 9.39
N PRO A 122 -17.79 -9.15 10.50
CA PRO A 122 -19.03 -9.70 11.03
C PRO A 122 -20.07 -9.69 9.91
N THR A 123 -20.71 -10.83 9.65
CA THR A 123 -21.91 -10.84 8.82
C THR A 123 -22.90 -9.86 9.44
N GLU A 124 -23.35 -8.89 8.65
CA GLU A 124 -24.43 -8.00 9.04
C GLU A 124 -25.66 -8.90 9.32
N GLU A 125 -26.02 -9.04 10.61
CA GLU A 125 -27.30 -9.61 11.05
C GLU A 125 -28.46 -8.67 10.69
#